data_AF-A0A561USS8-F1
#
_entry.id   AF-A0A561USS8-F1
#
_cell.length_a   1.000
_cell.length_b   1.000
_cell.length_c   1.000
_cell.angle_alpha   90.00
_cell.angle_beta   90.00
_cell.angle_gamma   90.00
#
_symmetry.space_group_name_H-M   'P 1'
#
loop_
_entity.id
_entity.type
_entity.pdbx_description
1 polymer ?
#
loop_
_entity_poly.entity_id
_entity_poly.type
_entity_poly.pdbx_seq_one_letter_code
_entity_poly.pdbx_strand_id
1 'polypeptide(L)'
;MSAERVLTRYHDDVTFSSPMIARFTCNPSGTVRGKNELRAYRTRGLELIHDLEFEVMDVRVSVDTLVIDYRNQIGGRVSELLTFRDGLVIGGLGAYGETLAH
;
A
#
# COMPACT_ATOMS: atom_id res chain seq x y z
N MET A 1 -0.34 -8.83 -12.36
CA MET A 1 -1.65 -8.80 -11.68
C MET A 1 -2.24 -7.39 -11.89
N SER A 2 -3.49 -7.23 -12.35
CA SER A 2 -4.04 -5.89 -12.64
C SER A 2 -4.45 -5.14 -11.36
N ALA A 3 -4.34 -3.81 -11.36
CA ALA A 3 -4.73 -2.96 -10.24
C ALA A 3 -6.19 -3.17 -9.81
N GLU A 4 -7.09 -3.39 -10.79
CA GLU A 4 -8.52 -3.67 -10.56
C GLU A 4 -8.74 -4.92 -9.69
N ARG A 5 -7.98 -6.00 -9.91
CA ARG A 5 -8.16 -7.23 -9.13
C ARG A 5 -7.76 -7.04 -7.66
N VAL A 6 -6.75 -6.22 -7.41
CA VAL A 6 -6.29 -5.86 -6.06
C VAL A 6 -7.34 -5.02 -5.34
N LEU A 7 -7.97 -4.07 -6.02
CA LEU A 7 -8.96 -3.16 -5.43
C LEU A 7 -10.22 -3.86 -4.93
N THR A 8 -10.54 -5.07 -5.42
CA THR A 8 -11.65 -5.89 -4.91
C THR A 8 -11.48 -6.29 -3.43
N ARG A 9 -10.25 -6.24 -2.89
CA ARG A 9 -9.94 -6.58 -1.49
C ARG A 9 -10.06 -5.39 -0.53
N TYR A 10 -10.40 -4.21 -1.04
CA TYR A 10 -10.55 -3.01 -0.23
C TYR A 10 -12.01 -2.68 0.01
N HIS A 11 -12.30 -2.05 1.14
CA HIS A 11 -13.59 -1.43 1.42
C HIS A 11 -13.75 -0.13 0.62
N ASP A 12 -14.98 0.27 0.31
CA ASP A 12 -15.25 1.51 -0.45
C ASP A 12 -14.74 2.76 0.28
N ASP A 13 -14.91 2.81 1.61
CA ASP A 13 -14.40 3.85 2.53
C ASP A 13 -12.92 3.68 2.98
N VAL A 14 -12.09 2.92 2.24
CA VAL A 14 -10.69 2.68 2.64
C VAL A 14 -9.93 3.98 2.90
N THR A 15 -9.15 4.05 3.97
CA THR A 15 -8.14 5.10 4.17
C THR A 15 -6.74 4.49 4.16
N PHE A 16 -5.83 5.01 3.34
CA PHE A 16 -4.45 4.50 3.27
C PHE A 16 -3.44 5.63 3.36
N SER A 17 -2.41 5.49 4.18
CA SER A 17 -1.35 6.49 4.33
C SER A 17 0.04 5.92 4.04
N SER A 18 0.89 6.68 3.35
CA SER A 18 2.25 6.28 2.99
C SER A 18 3.07 7.50 2.54
N PRO A 19 4.38 7.56 2.83
CA PRO A 19 5.29 8.54 2.23
C PRO A 19 5.26 8.51 0.68
N MET A 20 5.02 7.34 0.08
CA MET A 20 4.94 7.20 -1.38
C MET A 20 3.68 7.86 -1.96
N ILE A 21 2.57 7.88 -1.21
CA ILE A 21 1.38 8.65 -1.60
C ILE A 21 1.76 10.13 -1.68
N ALA A 22 2.40 10.66 -0.64
CA ALA A 22 2.79 12.07 -0.62
C ALA A 22 3.67 12.44 -1.81
N ARG A 23 4.60 11.55 -2.16
CA ARG A 23 5.51 11.72 -3.29
C ARG A 23 4.80 11.63 -4.65
N PHE A 24 3.92 10.64 -4.84
CA PHE A 24 3.31 10.37 -6.15
C PHE A 24 2.12 11.27 -6.46
N THR A 25 1.42 11.77 -5.44
CA THR A 25 0.25 12.64 -5.61
C THR A 25 0.55 14.10 -5.30
N CYS A 26 1.78 14.45 -4.91
CA CYS A 26 2.18 15.77 -4.41
C CYS A 26 1.27 16.28 -3.25
N ASN A 27 0.66 15.36 -2.49
CA ASN A 27 -0.23 15.69 -1.37
C ASN A 27 0.52 15.50 -0.05
N PRO A 28 0.81 16.58 0.71
CA PRO A 28 1.60 16.46 1.93
C PRO A 28 0.93 15.63 3.03
N SER A 29 -0.37 15.36 2.95
CA SER A 29 -1.05 14.47 3.91
C SER A 29 -0.57 13.02 3.81
N GLY A 30 0.01 12.64 2.67
CA GLY A 30 0.39 11.26 2.37
C GLY A 30 -0.76 10.26 2.50
N THR A 31 -2.01 10.71 2.40
CA THR A 31 -3.20 9.91 2.69
C THR A 31 -4.20 9.98 1.55
N VAL A 32 -4.70 8.82 1.12
CA VAL A 32 -5.82 8.69 0.18
C VAL A 32 -7.06 8.16 0.89
N ARG A 33 -8.23 8.58 0.43
CA ARG A 33 -9.54 8.16 0.94
C ARG A 33 -10.43 7.65 -0.17
N GLY A 34 -10.99 6.48 0.07
CA GLY A 34 -11.85 5.74 -0.82
C GLY A 34 -11.13 5.06 -1.98
N LYS A 35 -11.84 4.13 -2.63
CA LYS A 35 -11.30 3.33 -3.73
C LYS A 35 -10.85 4.14 -4.94
N ASN A 36 -11.47 5.29 -5.20
CA ASN A 36 -11.14 6.09 -6.37
C ASN A 36 -9.75 6.74 -6.24
N GLU A 37 -9.45 7.36 -5.11
CA GLU A 37 -8.13 7.92 -4.85
C GLU A 37 -7.07 6.81 -4.74
N LEU A 38 -7.40 5.70 -4.07
CA LEU A 38 -6.53 4.54 -3.97
C LEU A 38 -6.20 3.95 -5.35
N ARG A 39 -7.18 3.87 -6.26
CA ARG A 39 -6.98 3.43 -7.64
C ARG A 39 -6.03 4.37 -8.37
N ALA A 40 -6.26 5.68 -8.31
CA ALA A 40 -5.41 6.67 -8.98
C ALA A 40 -3.96 6.56 -8.49
N TYR A 41 -3.74 6.47 -7.18
CA TYR A 41 -2.41 6.27 -6.60
C TYR A 41 -1.76 4.96 -7.06
N ARG A 42 -2.48 3.82 -7.00
CA ARG A 42 -1.93 2.52 -7.40
C ARG A 42 -1.61 2.46 -8.90
N THR A 43 -2.48 3.00 -9.76
CA THR A 43 -2.22 3.10 -11.20
C THR A 43 -0.97 3.94 -11.45
N ARG A 44 -0.84 5.09 -10.79
CA ARG A 44 0.35 5.93 -10.91
C ARG A 44 1.63 5.23 -10.45
N GLY A 45 1.57 4.47 -9.36
CA GLY A 45 2.69 3.67 -8.88
C GLY A 45 3.13 2.59 -9.88
N LEU A 46 2.17 1.90 -10.52
CA LEU A 46 2.45 0.87 -11.53
C LEU A 46 3.04 1.45 -12.83
N GLU A 47 2.68 2.69 -13.18
CA GLU A 47 3.29 3.40 -14.31
C GLU A 47 4.74 3.79 -14.04
N LEU A 48 5.09 4.09 -12.78
CA LEU A 48 6.42 4.53 -12.39
C LEU A 48 7.37 3.37 -12.04
N ILE A 49 6.83 2.27 -11.52
CA ILE A 49 7.58 1.10 -11.08
C ILE A 49 7.32 -0.05 -12.03
N HIS A 50 8.16 -0.16 -13.06
CA HIS A 50 8.01 -1.16 -14.12
C HIS A 50 8.37 -2.59 -13.68
N ASP A 51 9.30 -2.73 -12.73
CA ASP A 51 9.80 -4.01 -12.24
C ASP A 51 9.26 -4.33 -10.85
N LEU A 52 7.94 -4.26 -10.67
CA LEU A 52 7.33 -4.42 -9.35
C LEU A 52 7.49 -5.86 -8.82
N GLU A 53 8.33 -6.01 -7.80
CA GLU A 53 8.59 -7.26 -7.10
C GLU A 53 8.45 -7.07 -5.58
N PHE A 54 7.94 -8.11 -4.91
CA PHE A 54 7.81 -8.18 -3.47
C PHE A 54 8.33 -9.52 -2.95
N GLU A 55 9.40 -9.49 -2.16
CA GLU A 55 9.84 -10.63 -1.35
C GLU A 55 9.20 -10.52 0.03
N VAL A 56 8.15 -11.29 0.29
CA VAL A 56 7.52 -11.35 1.63
C VAL A 56 8.52 -12.00 2.59
N MET A 57 8.82 -11.30 3.68
CA MET A 57 9.78 -11.75 4.66
C MET A 57 9.13 -12.22 5.96
N ASP A 58 8.09 -11.52 6.41
CA ASP A 58 7.35 -11.86 7.62
C ASP A 58 5.89 -11.40 7.50
N VAL A 59 5.00 -12.12 8.18
CA VAL A 59 3.59 -11.82 8.25
C VAL A 59 3.12 -12.02 9.68
N ARG A 60 2.59 -10.95 10.29
CA ARG A 60 2.10 -10.95 11.66
C ARG A 60 0.64 -10.54 11.70
N VAL A 61 -0.14 -11.18 12.56
CA VAL A 61 -1.60 -10.97 12.65
C VAL A 61 -2.00 -10.50 14.05
N SER A 62 -3.05 -9.69 14.09
CA SER A 62 -3.83 -9.34 15.29
C SER A 62 -5.31 -9.66 15.03
N VAL A 63 -6.21 -9.19 15.89
CA VAL A 63 -7.65 -9.48 15.82
C VAL A 63 -8.26 -9.09 14.46
N ASP A 64 -8.01 -7.88 13.99
CA ASP A 64 -8.55 -7.30 12.76
C ASP A 64 -7.46 -6.64 11.90
N THR A 65 -6.20 -7.00 12.13
CA THR A 65 -5.04 -6.32 11.57
C THR A 65 -4.01 -7.32 11.07
N LEU A 66 -3.38 -7.03 9.94
CA LEU A 66 -2.27 -7.76 9.35
C LEU A 66 -1.09 -6.81 9.19
N VAL A 67 0.11 -7.26 9.55
CA VAL A 67 1.36 -6.57 9.24
C VAL A 67 2.16 -7.46 8.29
N ILE A 68 2.52 -6.92 7.13
CA ILE A 68 3.35 -7.61 6.13
C ILE A 68 4.66 -6.86 6.03
N ASP A 69 5.77 -7.56 6.28
CA ASP A 69 7.11 -7.06 5.99
C ASP A 69 7.59 -7.65 4.68
N TYR A 70 8.01 -6.80 3.76
CA TYR A 70 8.55 -7.24 2.48
C TYR A 70 9.75 -6.41 2.05
N ARG A 71 10.54 -6.99 1.14
CA ARG A 71 11.56 -6.27 0.38
C ARG A 71 11.00 -5.95 -1.01
N ASN A 72 11.12 -4.68 -1.41
CA ASN A 72 10.71 -4.23 -2.73
C ASN A 72 11.80 -4.52 -3.79
N GLN A 73 11.51 -4.17 -5.05
CA GLN A 73 12.36 -4.43 -6.21
C GLN A 73 13.73 -3.75 -6.19
N ILE A 74 13.94 -2.72 -5.36
CA ILE A 74 15.25 -2.05 -5.20
C ILE A 74 15.96 -2.44 -3.90
N GLY A 75 15.48 -3.47 -3.21
CA GLY A 75 16.04 -3.93 -1.94
C GLY A 75 15.53 -3.18 -0.71
N GLY A 76 14.62 -2.21 -0.87
CA GLY A 76 14.06 -1.42 0.23
C GLY A 76 13.11 -2.21 1.11
N ARG A 77 13.20 -2.00 2.43
CA ARG A 77 12.34 -2.65 3.43
C ARG A 77 11.07 -1.84 3.64
N VAL A 78 9.93 -2.52 3.53
CA VAL A 78 8.61 -1.93 3.71
C VAL A 78 7.79 -2.80 4.66
N SER A 79 7.09 -2.15 5.58
CA SER A 79 6.06 -2.76 6.40
C SER A 79 4.71 -2.15 6.01
N GLU A 80 3.74 -2.99 5.65
CA GLU A 80 2.35 -2.56 5.48
C GLU A 80 1.51 -3.09 6.63
N LEU A 81 0.88 -2.18 7.38
CA LEU A 81 -0.17 -2.51 8.33
C LEU A 81 -1.51 -2.35 7.62
N LEU A 82 -2.36 -3.37 7.66
CA LEU A 82 -3.69 -3.38 7.05
C LEU A 82 -4.72 -3.72 8.11
N THR A 83 -5.76 -2.90 8.26
CA THR A 83 -6.90 -3.19 9.13
C THR A 83 -8.12 -3.60 8.31
N PHE A 84 -8.94 -4.49 8.86
CA PHE A 84 -10.03 -5.14 8.14
C PHE A 84 -11.39 -4.85 8.75
N ARG A 85 -12.40 -4.71 7.90
CA ARG A 85 -13.82 -4.70 8.24
C ARG A 85 -14.56 -5.56 7.22
N ASP A 86 -15.37 -6.50 7.70
CA ASP A 86 -16.16 -7.42 6.86
C ASP A 86 -15.30 -8.19 5.83
N GLY A 87 -14.08 -8.56 6.22
CA GLY A 87 -13.12 -9.28 5.36
C GLY A 87 -12.46 -8.41 4.29
N LEU A 88 -12.70 -7.10 4.27
CA LEU A 88 -12.10 -6.13 3.34
C LEU A 88 -11.16 -5.18 4.08
N VAL A 89 -10.10 -4.73 3.41
CA VAL A 89 -9.17 -3.75 3.96
C VAL A 89 -9.86 -2.38 4.06
N ILE A 90 -10.03 -1.87 5.28
CA ILE A 90 -10.62 -0.54 5.57
C ILE A 90 -9.55 0.50 5.90
N GLY A 91 -8.39 0.08 6.39
CA GLY A 91 -7.28 0.96 6.72
C GLY A 91 -5.95 0.39 6.26
N GLY A 92 -4.99 1.27 5.94
CA GLY A 92 -3.62 0.83 5.72
C GLY A 92 -2.57 1.90 5.95
N LEU A 93 -1.39 1.47 6.40
CA LEU A 93 -0.22 2.30 6.61
C LEU A 93 0.99 1.63 5.95
N GLY A 94 1.63 2.34 5.03
CA GLY A 94 2.92 1.94 4.46
C GLY A 94 4.07 2.63 5.19
N ALA A 95 4.91 1.87 5.86
CA ALA A 95 6.13 2.33 6.51
C ALA A 95 7.35 1.86 5.71
N TYR A 96 8.25 2.78 5.39
CA TYR A 96 9.41 2.52 4.53
C TYR A 96 10.70 2.78 5.32
N GLY A 97 11.68 1.87 5.18
CA GLY A 97 13.03 2.06 5.71
C GLY A 97 13.86 3.08 4.90
N GLU A 98 15.15 3.18 5.24
CA GLU A 98 16.08 4.18 4.66
C GLU A 98 16.18 4.14 3.12
N THR A 99 16.01 2.96 2.52
CA THR A 99 15.99 2.82 1.06
C THR A 99 14.58 3.07 0.51
N LEU A 100 14.27 4.34 0.24
CA LEU A 100 13.04 4.71 -0.45
C LEU A 100 13.14 4.37 -1.94
N ALA A 101 12.08 3.78 -2.50
CA ALA A 101 11.95 3.61 -3.96
C ALA A 101 12.07 4.97 -4.64
N HIS A 102 13.12 5.19 -5.44
CA HIS A 102 13.29 6.40 -6.25
C HIS A 102 12.27 6.47 -7.39
#